data_AF-A0A0P0A2D5-F1
#
_entry.id   AF-A0A0P0A2D5-F1
#
_cell.length_a   1.000
_cell.length_b   1.000
_cell.length_c   1.000
_cell.angle_alpha   90.00
_cell.angle_beta   90.00
_cell.angle_gamma   90.00
#
_symmetry.space_group_name_H-M   'P 1'
#
loop_
_entity.id
_entity.type
_entity.pdbx_description
1 polymer ?
#
loop_
_entity_poly.entity_id
_entity_poly.type
_entity_poly.pdbx_seq_one_letter_code
_entity_poly.pdbx_strand_id
1 'polypeptide(L)'
;MIAAFEETLLPNATAWDSIAKEAARDPNALRQLPDSALRGFDLFSGKARCSSCHSGPFLTDGDFHNTGMPERDGATIDMGRQAVVAQLKYREFSCLSIYSDAPNGECPKVEYLSLAMERALGTFKTPSLRGVTQRTVFGHSGQFTTLEDMLNHYNDAPQGAHGRLVGQSTLSELVPLGLSPADLSDLRAFLDLL
;
A
#
# COMPACT_ATOMS: atom_id res chain seq x y z
N MET A 1 7.15 -8.68 24.90
CA MET A 1 7.94 -7.49 25.29
C MET A 1 8.23 -6.58 24.09
N ILE A 2 8.56 -7.11 22.91
CA ILE A 2 8.76 -6.29 21.68
C ILE A 2 7.45 -5.65 21.18
N ALA A 3 6.38 -6.43 20.98
CA ALA A 3 5.10 -5.88 20.51
C ALA A 3 4.55 -4.74 21.40
N ALA A 4 4.65 -4.91 22.72
CA ALA A 4 4.25 -3.86 23.67
C ALA A 4 5.11 -2.59 23.58
N PHE A 5 6.39 -2.70 23.20
CA PHE A 5 7.24 -1.54 22.92
C PHE A 5 6.87 -0.89 21.58
N GLU A 6 6.64 -1.68 20.52
CA GLU A 6 6.22 -1.18 19.21
C GLU A 6 4.90 -0.42 19.27
N GLU A 7 3.98 -0.81 20.15
CA GLU A 7 2.72 -0.08 20.41
C GLU A 7 2.93 1.31 21.04
N THR A 8 4.09 1.59 21.64
CA THR A 8 4.44 2.92 22.17
C THR A 8 5.04 3.85 21.12
N LEU A 9 5.43 3.30 19.95
CA LEU A 9 6.04 4.07 18.87
C LEU A 9 4.94 4.75 18.05
N LEU A 10 4.65 6.01 18.36
CA LEU A 10 3.76 6.83 17.55
C LEU A 10 4.55 7.59 16.47
N PRO A 11 4.01 7.71 15.25
CA PRO A 11 4.62 8.58 14.25
C PRO A 11 4.63 10.02 14.73
N ASN A 12 5.68 10.77 14.37
CA ASN A 12 5.74 12.20 14.63
C ASN A 12 4.59 12.91 13.89
N ALA A 13 4.03 13.93 14.52
CA ALA A 13 3.03 14.77 13.87
C ALA A 13 3.65 15.52 12.69
N THR A 14 2.95 15.55 11.56
CA THR A 14 3.37 16.24 10.34
C THR A 14 2.53 17.48 10.09
N ALA A 15 2.94 18.30 9.11
CA ALA A 15 2.18 19.49 8.71
C ALA A 15 0.78 19.10 8.17
N TRP A 16 0.68 17.92 7.54
CA TRP A 16 -0.61 17.37 7.13
C TRP A 16 -1.53 17.08 8.31
N ASP A 17 -1.01 16.59 9.44
CA ASP A 17 -1.84 16.19 10.59
C ASP A 17 -2.63 17.36 11.19
N SER A 18 -1.98 18.51 11.36
CA SER A 18 -2.65 19.71 11.87
C SER A 18 -3.72 20.20 10.89
N ILE A 19 -3.38 20.29 9.61
CA ILE A 19 -4.28 20.78 8.56
C ILE A 19 -5.45 19.83 8.37
N ALA A 20 -5.24 18.51 8.34
CA ALA A 20 -6.29 17.52 8.17
C ALA A 20 -7.29 17.54 9.35
N LYS A 21 -6.80 17.73 10.58
CA LYS A 21 -7.64 17.85 11.77
C LYS A 21 -8.53 19.10 11.72
N GLU A 22 -8.02 20.21 11.21
CA GLU A 22 -8.79 21.43 11.00
C GLU A 22 -9.77 21.28 9.82
N ALA A 23 -9.32 20.69 8.72
CA ALA A 23 -10.12 20.44 7.52
C ALA A 23 -11.33 19.52 7.78
N ALA A 24 -11.24 18.63 8.77
CA ALA A 24 -12.36 17.82 9.23
C ALA A 24 -13.52 18.66 9.82
N ARG A 25 -13.28 19.92 10.19
CA ARG A 25 -14.27 20.86 10.73
C ARG A 25 -14.59 21.99 9.74
N ASP A 26 -13.58 22.49 9.05
CA ASP A 26 -13.70 23.54 8.04
C ASP A 26 -12.83 23.19 6.82
N PRO A 27 -13.42 22.76 5.70
CA PRO A 27 -12.68 22.43 4.47
C PRO A 27 -11.80 23.57 3.95
N ASN A 28 -12.08 24.83 4.31
CA ASN A 28 -11.26 25.96 3.91
C ASN A 28 -9.85 25.93 4.53
N ALA A 29 -9.65 25.16 5.61
CA ALA A 29 -8.33 24.97 6.21
C ALA A 29 -7.30 24.37 5.23
N LEU A 30 -7.74 23.63 4.20
CA LEU A 30 -6.86 23.13 3.15
C LEU A 30 -6.15 24.26 2.37
N ARG A 31 -6.70 25.48 2.36
CA ARG A 31 -6.03 26.65 1.74
C ARG A 31 -4.79 27.13 2.49
N GLN A 32 -4.50 26.56 3.66
CA GLN A 32 -3.24 26.79 4.37
C GLN A 32 -2.07 26.01 3.74
N LEU A 33 -2.36 25.01 2.90
CA LEU A 33 -1.35 24.28 2.15
C LEU A 33 -0.71 25.19 1.08
N PRO A 34 0.59 25.01 0.77
CA PRO A 34 1.17 25.55 -0.45
C PRO A 34 0.33 25.18 -1.67
N ASP A 35 0.19 26.08 -2.65
CA ASP A 35 -0.68 25.86 -3.82
C ASP A 35 -0.40 24.54 -4.55
N SER A 36 0.87 24.14 -4.66
CA SER A 36 1.26 22.85 -5.26
C SER A 36 0.82 21.65 -4.43
N ALA A 37 0.95 21.72 -3.10
CA ALA A 37 0.50 20.66 -2.21
C ALA A 37 -1.03 20.56 -2.16
N LEU A 38 -1.74 21.68 -2.29
CA LEU A 38 -3.20 21.67 -2.41
C LEU A 38 -3.65 20.96 -3.70
N ARG A 39 -3.06 21.32 -4.85
CA ARG A 39 -3.31 20.60 -6.11
C ARG A 39 -2.92 19.12 -6.03
N GLY A 40 -1.81 18.83 -5.34
CA GLY A 40 -1.36 17.47 -5.05
C GLY A 40 -2.37 16.68 -4.24
N PHE A 41 -2.95 17.28 -3.20
CA PHE A 41 -4.00 16.67 -2.40
C PHE A 41 -5.28 16.40 -3.23
N ASP A 42 -5.66 17.34 -4.10
CA ASP A 42 -6.80 17.17 -5.01
C ASP A 42 -6.58 16.01 -5.99
N LEU A 43 -5.35 15.87 -6.52
CA LEU A 43 -4.98 14.73 -7.34
C LEU A 43 -5.03 13.43 -6.54
N PHE A 44 -4.42 13.40 -5.36
CA PHE A 44 -4.34 12.25 -4.46
C PHE A 44 -5.73 11.71 -4.08
N SER A 45 -6.65 12.63 -3.78
CA SER A 45 -8.03 12.33 -3.37
C SER A 45 -8.99 12.10 -4.54
N GLY A 46 -8.58 12.49 -5.76
CA GLY A 46 -9.41 12.45 -6.96
C GLY A 46 -8.77 11.63 -8.09
N LYS A 47 -8.27 12.34 -9.11
CA LYS A 47 -7.82 11.76 -10.39
C LYS A 47 -6.77 10.66 -10.24
N ALA A 48 -5.82 10.82 -9.31
CA ALA A 48 -4.74 9.86 -9.08
C ALA A 48 -5.19 8.65 -8.25
N ARG A 49 -6.36 8.71 -7.61
CA ARG A 49 -7.00 7.63 -6.84
C ARG A 49 -6.17 7.07 -5.69
N CYS A 50 -5.09 7.72 -5.29
CA CYS A 50 -4.19 7.23 -4.24
C CYS A 50 -4.93 6.98 -2.91
N SER A 51 -5.90 7.85 -2.58
CA SER A 51 -6.74 7.74 -1.38
C SER A 51 -7.64 6.50 -1.34
N SER A 52 -7.84 5.77 -2.44
CA SER A 52 -8.65 4.54 -2.42
C SER A 52 -8.02 3.43 -1.58
N CYS A 53 -6.69 3.42 -1.48
CA CYS A 53 -5.93 2.49 -0.63
C CYS A 53 -5.20 3.22 0.50
N HIS A 54 -4.70 4.44 0.25
CA HIS A 54 -3.96 5.22 1.23
C HIS A 54 -4.87 6.22 1.97
N SER A 55 -5.72 5.69 2.86
CA SER A 55 -6.75 6.46 3.55
C SER A 55 -6.53 6.55 5.07
N GLY A 56 -7.31 7.44 5.71
CA GLY A 56 -7.34 7.61 7.16
C GLY A 56 -6.04 8.18 7.76
N PRO A 57 -5.96 8.23 9.10
CA PRO A 57 -4.83 8.84 9.81
C PRO A 57 -3.48 8.15 9.57
N PHE A 58 -3.49 6.87 9.15
CA PHE A 58 -2.27 6.12 8.86
C PHE A 58 -1.93 6.07 7.37
N LEU A 59 -2.76 6.65 6.49
CA LEU A 59 -2.56 6.66 5.03
C LEU A 59 -2.39 5.24 4.47
N THR A 60 -3.25 4.34 4.94
CA THR A 60 -3.33 2.92 4.57
C THR A 60 -4.67 2.38 5.04
N ASP A 61 -5.30 1.57 4.22
CA ASP A 61 -6.49 0.77 4.53
C ASP A 61 -6.17 -0.49 5.35
N GLY A 62 -4.90 -0.91 5.37
CA GLY A 62 -4.46 -2.17 5.97
C GLY A 62 -4.82 -3.42 5.15
N ASP A 63 -5.38 -3.24 3.96
CA ASP A 63 -5.75 -4.31 3.03
C ASP A 63 -4.60 -4.66 2.09
N PHE A 64 -4.84 -5.64 1.20
CA PHE A 64 -3.82 -6.23 0.34
C PHE A 64 -4.21 -6.06 -1.11
N HIS A 65 -3.30 -5.49 -1.89
CA HIS A 65 -3.55 -5.08 -3.27
C HIS A 65 -2.47 -5.60 -4.20
N ASN A 66 -2.87 -5.87 -5.45
CA ASN A 66 -1.93 -6.13 -6.53
C ASN A 66 -1.81 -4.87 -7.39
N THR A 67 -0.70 -4.16 -7.28
CA THR A 67 -0.44 -2.93 -8.04
C THR A 67 0.46 -3.18 -9.25
N GLY A 68 0.58 -4.44 -9.69
CA GLY A 68 1.35 -4.81 -10.88
C GLY A 68 2.85 -4.51 -10.78
N MET A 69 3.42 -4.49 -9.58
CA MET A 69 4.85 -4.24 -9.38
C MET A 69 5.71 -5.16 -10.28
N PRO A 70 6.80 -4.65 -10.86
CA PRO A 70 7.77 -5.51 -11.53
C PRO A 70 8.49 -6.39 -10.49
N GLU A 71 9.14 -7.43 -10.97
CA GLU A 71 10.13 -8.15 -10.15
C GLU A 71 11.49 -7.48 -10.31
N ARG A 72 12.39 -7.72 -9.34
CA ARG A 72 13.79 -7.33 -9.51
C ARG A 72 14.48 -8.21 -10.54
N ASP A 73 15.48 -7.67 -11.21
CA ASP A 73 16.27 -8.43 -12.19
C ASP A 73 16.82 -9.73 -11.59
N GLY A 74 16.53 -10.86 -12.25
CA GLY A 74 16.94 -12.19 -11.81
C GLY A 74 16.17 -12.75 -10.62
N ALA A 75 15.17 -12.04 -10.09
CA ALA A 75 14.31 -12.54 -9.02
C ALA A 75 13.24 -13.51 -9.56
N THR A 76 12.92 -14.51 -8.74
CA THR A 76 11.72 -15.33 -8.94
C THR A 76 10.47 -14.50 -8.64
N ILE A 77 9.37 -14.78 -9.34
CA ILE A 77 8.08 -14.12 -9.07
C ILE A 77 7.67 -14.34 -7.62
N ASP A 78 7.49 -13.27 -6.87
CA ASP A 78 7.03 -13.33 -5.49
C ASP A 78 5.51 -13.52 -5.48
N MET A 79 5.02 -14.66 -5.02
CA MET A 79 3.58 -14.95 -5.03
C MET A 79 2.77 -14.09 -4.03
N GLY A 80 3.44 -13.24 -3.24
CA GLY A 80 2.84 -12.31 -2.30
C GLY A 80 2.05 -13.03 -1.22
N ARG A 81 0.89 -12.46 -0.86
CA ARG A 81 0.00 -13.02 0.15
C ARG A 81 -0.34 -14.50 -0.08
N GLN A 82 -0.43 -14.96 -1.33
CA GLN A 82 -0.79 -16.34 -1.63
C GLN A 82 0.17 -17.36 -1.02
N ALA A 83 1.49 -17.13 -1.12
CA ALA A 83 2.49 -18.02 -0.52
C ALA A 83 2.33 -18.10 1.00
N VAL A 84 2.06 -16.96 1.64
CA VAL A 84 1.87 -16.88 3.10
C VAL A 84 0.58 -17.56 3.54
N VAL A 85 -0.54 -17.33 2.84
CA VAL A 85 -1.82 -17.98 3.16
C VAL A 85 -1.71 -19.50 3.01
N ALA A 86 -1.02 -19.99 1.97
CA ALA A 86 -0.78 -21.42 1.81
C ALA A 86 0.03 -21.99 2.97
N GLN A 87 1.04 -21.26 3.44
CA GLN A 87 1.81 -21.67 4.63
C GLN A 87 0.94 -21.68 5.88
N LEU A 88 0.17 -20.62 6.12
CA LEU A 88 -0.72 -20.51 7.29
C LEU A 88 -1.81 -21.57 7.29
N LYS A 89 -2.27 -22.05 6.14
CA LYS A 89 -3.30 -23.11 6.08
C LYS A 89 -2.74 -24.53 6.20
N TYR A 90 -1.54 -24.79 5.66
CA TYR A 90 -1.10 -26.17 5.41
C TYR A 90 0.23 -26.56 6.06
N ARG A 91 0.98 -25.64 6.69
CA ARG A 91 2.23 -25.99 7.38
C ARG A 91 1.96 -26.68 8.72
N GLU A 92 2.91 -27.51 9.14
CA GLU A 92 2.86 -28.25 10.40
C GLU A 92 2.74 -27.35 11.64
N PHE A 93 3.26 -26.13 11.58
CA PHE A 93 3.16 -25.13 12.67
C PHE A 93 2.03 -24.11 12.45
N SER A 94 1.02 -24.48 11.68
CA SER A 94 -0.21 -23.69 11.55
C SER A 94 -1.06 -23.77 12.82
N CYS A 95 -1.86 -22.74 13.07
CA CYS A 95 -2.95 -22.75 14.04
C CYS A 95 -3.95 -23.90 13.76
N LEU A 96 -4.15 -24.29 12.50
CA LEU A 96 -5.01 -25.41 12.11
C LEU A 96 -4.37 -26.79 12.29
N SER A 97 -3.11 -26.85 12.75
CA SER A 97 -2.39 -28.12 12.91
C SER A 97 -2.78 -28.85 14.19
N ILE A 98 -2.47 -30.15 14.23
CA ILE A 98 -2.60 -30.99 15.44
C ILE A 98 -1.69 -30.54 16.59
N TYR A 99 -0.69 -29.70 16.31
CA TYR A 99 0.26 -29.20 17.29
C TYR A 99 -0.17 -27.84 17.87
N SER A 100 -1.28 -27.27 17.41
CA SER A 100 -1.75 -25.98 17.92
C SER A 100 -2.38 -26.10 19.30
N ASP A 101 -2.09 -25.12 20.15
CA ASP A 101 -2.72 -24.87 21.45
C ASP A 101 -3.93 -23.94 21.35
N ALA A 102 -4.41 -23.66 20.13
CA ALA A 102 -5.59 -22.84 19.91
C ALA A 102 -6.81 -23.45 20.62
N PRO A 103 -7.53 -22.65 21.43
CA PRO A 103 -8.68 -23.15 22.18
C PRO A 103 -9.72 -23.72 21.22
N ASN A 104 -10.13 -24.97 21.47
CA ASN A 104 -11.09 -25.73 20.66
C ASN A 104 -10.67 -25.94 19.19
N GLY A 105 -9.39 -25.72 18.83
CA GLY A 105 -8.93 -25.77 17.44
C GLY A 105 -9.50 -24.63 16.57
N GLU A 106 -10.04 -23.58 17.19
CA GLU A 106 -10.65 -22.47 16.46
C GLU A 106 -9.59 -21.46 16.03
N CYS A 107 -9.41 -21.37 14.71
CA CYS A 107 -8.49 -20.42 14.09
C CYS A 107 -9.21 -19.59 13.03
N PRO A 108 -10.26 -18.82 13.40
CA PRO A 108 -11.13 -18.16 12.42
C PRO A 108 -10.34 -17.25 11.47
N LYS A 109 -9.31 -16.55 11.98
CA LYS A 109 -8.45 -15.69 11.16
C LYS A 109 -7.68 -16.45 10.06
N VAL A 110 -7.38 -17.74 10.26
CA VAL A 110 -6.66 -18.59 9.30
C VAL A 110 -7.65 -19.37 8.42
N GLU A 111 -8.76 -19.81 9.00
CA GLU A 111 -9.84 -20.52 8.33
C GLU A 111 -10.41 -19.69 7.18
N TYR A 112 -10.71 -18.42 7.44
CA TYR A 112 -11.30 -17.52 6.43
C TYR A 112 -10.29 -16.84 5.50
N LEU A 113 -8.98 -17.16 5.59
CA LEU A 113 -8.02 -16.65 4.60
C LEU A 113 -8.36 -17.19 3.22
N SER A 114 -8.42 -16.29 2.24
CA SER A 114 -8.65 -16.66 0.85
C SER A 114 -7.35 -17.04 0.15
N LEU A 115 -7.37 -18.15 -0.58
CA LEU A 115 -6.36 -18.49 -1.60
C LEU A 115 -6.81 -18.12 -3.02
N ALA A 116 -8.02 -17.55 -3.15
CA ALA A 116 -8.55 -17.11 -4.42
C ALA A 116 -7.62 -16.07 -5.04
N MET A 117 -7.38 -16.23 -6.34
CA MET A 117 -6.32 -15.54 -7.05
C MET A 117 -6.45 -14.02 -6.93
N GLU A 118 -7.66 -13.50 -7.13
CA GLU A 118 -8.02 -12.10 -7.06
C GLU A 118 -7.82 -11.46 -5.68
N ARG A 119 -7.67 -12.27 -4.62
CA ARG A 119 -7.46 -11.79 -3.24
C ARG A 119 -6.06 -12.08 -2.69
N ALA A 120 -5.27 -12.91 -3.38
CA ALA A 120 -4.06 -13.48 -2.80
C ALA A 120 -2.84 -13.37 -3.72
N LEU A 121 -2.99 -13.62 -5.02
CA LEU A 121 -1.86 -13.73 -5.93
C LEU A 121 -1.19 -12.37 -6.16
N GLY A 122 0.07 -12.24 -5.74
CA GLY A 122 0.85 -11.02 -5.91
C GLY A 122 0.32 -9.81 -5.13
N THR A 123 -0.55 -10.05 -4.15
CA THR A 123 -1.09 -8.98 -3.30
C THR A 123 -0.17 -8.73 -2.12
N PHE A 124 0.06 -7.45 -1.80
CA PHE A 124 0.86 -7.01 -0.66
C PHE A 124 0.08 -5.98 0.15
N LYS A 125 0.36 -5.91 1.46
CA LYS A 125 -0.33 -4.96 2.33
C LYS A 125 0.00 -3.53 1.91
N THR A 126 -1.02 -2.67 1.81
CA THR A 126 -0.82 -1.23 1.58
C THR A 126 0.08 -0.64 2.67
N PRO A 127 1.28 -0.13 2.34
CA PRO A 127 2.13 0.50 3.34
C PRO A 127 1.55 1.88 3.73
N SER A 128 1.84 2.33 4.95
CA SER A 128 1.60 3.74 5.31
C SER A 128 2.47 4.66 4.45
N LEU A 129 1.90 5.77 4.00
CA LEU A 129 2.64 6.84 3.32
C LEU A 129 3.26 7.87 4.26
N ARG A 130 3.10 7.73 5.58
CA ARG A 130 3.78 8.63 6.54
C ARG A 130 5.29 8.54 6.37
N GLY A 131 5.94 9.69 6.19
CA GLY A 131 7.37 9.78 5.92
C GLY A 131 7.82 9.09 4.63
N VAL A 132 6.93 8.92 3.64
CA VAL A 132 7.27 8.23 2.37
C VAL A 132 8.45 8.90 1.65
N THR A 133 8.58 10.22 1.76
CA THR A 133 9.61 11.02 1.10
C THR A 133 10.99 10.90 1.76
N GLN A 134 11.06 10.31 2.95
CA GLN A 134 12.31 10.01 3.66
C GLN A 134 12.90 8.65 3.27
N ARG A 135 12.17 7.86 2.48
CA ARG A 135 12.61 6.54 2.02
C ARG A 135 13.48 6.66 0.78
N THR A 136 14.40 5.72 0.63
CA THR A 136 15.33 5.64 -0.51
C THR A 136 15.07 4.44 -1.41
N VAL A 137 14.12 3.58 -1.04
CA VAL A 137 13.80 2.33 -1.74
C VAL A 137 12.29 2.08 -1.64
N PHE A 138 11.67 1.69 -2.75
CA PHE A 138 10.22 1.54 -2.90
C PHE A 138 9.83 0.21 -3.54
N GLY A 139 8.61 -0.23 -3.27
CA GLY A 139 8.12 -1.57 -3.61
C GLY A 139 8.45 -2.62 -2.53
N HIS A 140 7.77 -3.75 -2.56
CA HIS A 140 7.91 -4.80 -1.52
C HIS A 140 9.29 -5.49 -1.54
N SER A 141 9.98 -5.46 -2.68
CA SER A 141 11.32 -6.04 -2.87
C SER A 141 12.39 -4.96 -3.09
N GLY A 142 12.01 -3.68 -3.05
CA GLY A 142 12.90 -2.57 -3.38
C GLY A 142 13.20 -2.46 -4.88
N GLN A 143 12.14 -2.48 -5.68
CA GLN A 143 12.18 -2.39 -7.13
C GLN A 143 12.60 -1.01 -7.64
N PHE A 144 12.31 0.05 -6.89
CA PHE A 144 12.62 1.42 -7.27
C PHE A 144 13.48 2.08 -6.21
N THR A 145 14.35 2.99 -6.65
CA THR A 145 15.26 3.75 -5.77
C THR A 145 14.86 5.22 -5.63
N THR A 146 13.83 5.64 -6.37
CA THR A 146 13.28 7.01 -6.30
C THR A 146 11.77 6.96 -6.13
N LEU A 147 11.23 8.01 -5.49
CA LEU A 147 9.78 8.15 -5.36
C LEU A 147 9.15 8.47 -6.73
N GLU A 148 9.90 9.15 -7.59
CA GLU A 148 9.51 9.49 -8.96
C GLU A 148 9.25 8.23 -9.80
N ASP A 149 10.14 7.23 -9.75
CA ASP A 149 9.93 5.96 -10.45
C ASP A 149 8.69 5.22 -9.94
N MET A 150 8.44 5.26 -8.63
CA MET A 150 7.24 4.70 -8.03
C MET A 150 5.98 5.43 -8.52
N LEU A 151 5.98 6.77 -8.53
CA LEU A 151 4.86 7.57 -9.03
C LEU A 151 4.61 7.32 -10.53
N ASN A 152 5.67 7.21 -11.33
CA ASN A 152 5.57 6.87 -12.75
C ASN A 152 4.96 5.48 -12.96
N HIS A 153 5.33 4.49 -12.15
CA HIS A 153 4.70 3.16 -12.20
C HIS A 153 3.18 3.25 -12.02
N TYR A 154 2.70 4.02 -11.03
CA TYR A 154 1.26 4.23 -10.84
C TYR A 154 0.62 4.97 -12.01
N ASN A 155 1.32 5.97 -12.57
CA ASN A 155 0.81 6.75 -13.69
C ASN A 155 0.64 5.92 -14.96
N ASP A 156 1.63 5.07 -15.26
CA ASP A 156 1.68 4.24 -16.46
C ASP A 156 0.83 2.97 -16.32
N ALA A 157 0.69 2.44 -15.10
CA ALA A 157 -0.05 1.23 -14.77
C ALA A 157 0.31 0.02 -15.68
N PRO A 158 1.58 -0.38 -15.76
CA PRO A 158 1.98 -1.51 -16.60
C PRO A 158 1.35 -2.82 -16.10
N GLN A 159 1.22 -3.80 -16.99
CA GLN A 159 0.86 -5.15 -16.55
C GLN A 159 1.98 -5.70 -15.66
N GLY A 160 1.63 -6.17 -14.46
CA GLY A 160 2.58 -6.78 -13.52
C GLY A 160 2.98 -8.21 -13.89
N ALA A 161 3.97 -8.75 -13.16
CA ALA A 161 4.48 -10.11 -13.38
C ALA A 161 3.38 -11.18 -13.20
N HIS A 162 2.53 -11.03 -12.18
CA HIS A 162 1.44 -11.97 -11.89
C HIS A 162 0.37 -12.00 -12.99
N GLY A 163 -0.04 -10.82 -13.48
CA GLY A 163 -1.00 -10.72 -14.58
C GLY A 163 -0.50 -11.41 -15.84
N ARG A 164 0.80 -11.27 -16.16
CA ARG A 164 1.44 -12.01 -17.25
C ARG A 164 1.50 -13.51 -16.99
N LEU A 165 1.83 -13.92 -15.76
CA LEU A 165 1.95 -15.33 -15.37
C LEU A 165 0.65 -16.11 -15.59
N VAL A 166 -0.50 -15.49 -15.28
CA VAL A 166 -1.82 -16.16 -15.38
C VAL A 166 -2.62 -15.73 -16.62
N GLY A 167 -2.06 -14.87 -17.47
CA GLY A 167 -2.74 -14.36 -18.66
C GLY A 167 -3.96 -13.50 -18.35
N GLN A 168 -3.98 -12.80 -17.21
CA GLN A 168 -5.08 -11.93 -16.79
C GLN A 168 -4.58 -10.52 -16.51
N SER A 169 -4.78 -9.61 -17.47
CA SER A 169 -4.38 -8.21 -17.34
C SER A 169 -5.13 -7.46 -16.24
N THR A 170 -6.34 -7.92 -15.87
CA THR A 170 -7.19 -7.33 -14.82
C THR A 170 -6.82 -7.76 -13.41
N LEU A 171 -5.74 -8.54 -13.24
CA LEU A 171 -5.28 -8.93 -11.91
C LEU A 171 -4.65 -7.76 -11.14
N SER A 172 -4.08 -6.79 -11.85
CA SER A 172 -3.63 -5.53 -11.26
C SER A 172 -4.82 -4.59 -11.08
N GLU A 173 -4.87 -3.89 -9.95
CA GLU A 173 -5.87 -2.86 -9.66
C GLU A 173 -5.53 -1.51 -10.30
N LEU A 174 -4.33 -1.37 -10.86
CA LEU A 174 -3.90 -0.13 -11.49
C LEU A 174 -4.58 0.11 -12.82
N VAL A 175 -4.86 1.39 -13.08
CA VAL A 175 -5.29 1.91 -14.38
C VAL A 175 -4.43 3.12 -14.72
N PRO A 176 -4.11 3.36 -16.00
CA PRO A 176 -3.32 4.54 -16.37
C PRO A 176 -4.00 5.83 -15.90
N LEU A 177 -3.25 6.69 -15.24
CA LEU A 177 -3.78 7.89 -14.60
C LEU A 177 -3.73 9.12 -15.52
N GLY A 178 -2.85 9.12 -16.52
CA GLY A 178 -2.69 10.22 -17.47
C GLY A 178 -2.32 11.54 -16.78
N LEU A 179 -1.46 11.45 -15.76
CA LEU A 179 -0.93 12.60 -15.03
C LEU A 179 0.21 13.24 -15.82
N SER A 180 0.20 14.57 -15.87
CA SER A 180 1.28 15.35 -16.46
C SER A 180 2.52 15.39 -15.53
N PRO A 181 3.70 15.79 -16.02
CA PRO A 181 4.85 16.04 -15.15
C PRO A 181 4.57 17.08 -14.06
N ALA A 182 3.71 18.07 -14.33
CA ALA A 182 3.27 19.03 -13.32
C ALA A 182 2.38 18.38 -12.27
N ASP A 183 1.45 17.51 -12.68
CA ASP A 183 0.57 16.75 -11.77
C ASP A 183 1.41 15.87 -10.83
N LEU A 184 2.43 15.20 -11.35
CA LEU A 184 3.35 14.37 -10.55
C LEU A 184 4.16 15.21 -9.56
N SER A 185 4.60 16.40 -9.97
CA SER A 185 5.30 17.33 -9.08
C SER A 185 4.39 17.88 -7.97
N ASP A 186 3.11 18.15 -8.27
CA ASP A 186 2.13 18.60 -7.28
C ASP A 186 1.81 17.46 -6.30
N LEU A 187 1.62 16.23 -6.79
CA LEU A 187 1.48 15.04 -5.93
C LEU A 187 2.66 14.89 -4.99
N ARG A 188 3.89 15.01 -5.51
CA ARG A 188 5.11 14.96 -4.68
C ARG A 188 5.11 16.04 -3.60
N ALA A 189 4.71 17.27 -3.92
CA ALA A 189 4.62 18.36 -2.96
C ALA A 189 3.63 18.07 -1.82
N PHE A 190 2.53 17.36 -2.10
CA PHE A 190 1.64 16.85 -1.05
C PHE A 190 2.31 15.75 -0.23
N LEU A 191 2.96 14.78 -0.88
CA LEU A 191 3.64 13.68 -0.18
C LEU A 191 4.76 14.15 0.76
N ASP A 192 5.42 15.29 0.45
CA ASP A 192 6.44 15.90 1.31
C ASP A 192 5.86 16.41 2.66
N LEU A 193 4.54 16.52 2.79
CA LEU A 193 3.86 16.93 4.03
C LEU A 193 3.47 15.76 4.94
N LEU A 194 3.67 14.50 4.52
CA LEU A 194 3.15 13.28 5.15
C LEU A 194 4.08 12.60 6.15
#